data_AF-A0AA37UI76-F1
#
_entry.id   AF-A0AA37UI76-F1
#
_cell.length_a   1.000
_cell.length_b   1.000
_cell.length_c   1.000
_cell.angle_alpha   90.00
_cell.angle_beta   90.00
_cell.angle_gamma   90.00
#
_symmetry.space_group_name_H-M   'P 1'
#
loop_
_entity.id
_entity.type
_entity.pdbx_description
1 polymer ?
#
loop_
_entity_poly.entity_id
_entity_poly.type
_entity_poly.pdbx_seq_one_letter_code
_entity_poly.pdbx_strand_id
1 'polypeptide(L)'
;MAKSSAENENLTVKQQREARRQQKVAQLKKQQAKERRNRVIAIATGSVAAVAVVAVVIGIVVSNATRVNYDASLAADERAAITIAGEETYANLTNMHIDGGEGLTEYPDGTVDYAEKWGMEVPAGGDHLSAWLNCGVYSEPQTPENAVHALEHGAVWIMYNPDEVDAATVEDLYGRQVPSSKIIISPVEDLQAPMAASAWGADVLLDGPEDPRLEEFITKYWQSGLVPEPGASCSGALEGPGRVA
;
A
#
# COMPACT_ATOMS: atom_id res chain seq x y z
N MET A 1 -10.30 7.51 65.23
CA MET A 1 -11.38 8.48 65.52
C MET A 1 -11.38 9.04 66.94
N ALA A 2 -10.77 8.37 67.94
CA ALA A 2 -10.83 8.82 69.34
C ALA A 2 -9.99 10.06 69.72
N LYS A 3 -8.89 10.39 69.01
CA LYS A 3 -8.00 11.50 69.38
C LYS A 3 -8.58 12.91 69.13
N SER A 4 -9.48 13.06 68.15
CA SER A 4 -10.06 14.36 67.78
C SER A 4 -11.21 14.82 68.69
N SER A 5 -11.74 13.91 69.53
CA SER A 5 -12.84 14.19 70.45
C SER A 5 -12.35 14.94 71.69
N ALA A 6 -11.20 14.54 72.23
CA ALA A 6 -10.67 15.07 73.49
C ALA A 6 -10.12 16.51 73.39
N GLU A 7 -9.62 16.94 72.22
CA GLU A 7 -9.15 18.32 72.02
C GLU A 7 -10.29 19.36 71.91
N ASN A 8 -11.51 18.92 71.61
CA ASN A 8 -12.66 19.82 71.41
C ASN A 8 -13.50 20.07 72.66
N GLU A 9 -13.29 19.32 73.75
CA GLU A 9 -14.08 19.41 74.99
C GLU A 9 -13.75 20.66 75.84
N ASN A 10 -12.58 21.28 75.64
CA ASN A 10 -12.16 22.51 76.36
C ASN A 10 -12.38 23.82 75.57
N LEU A 11 -13.07 23.77 74.42
CA LEU A 11 -13.31 24.94 73.57
C LEU A 11 -14.67 25.58 73.88
N THR A 12 -14.72 26.90 73.92
CA THR A 12 -15.98 27.65 74.02
C THR A 12 -16.88 27.38 72.81
N VAL A 13 -18.20 27.47 72.96
CA VAL A 13 -19.20 27.28 71.87
C VAL A 13 -18.86 28.10 70.62
N LYS A 14 -18.26 29.29 70.81
CA LYS A 14 -17.81 30.18 69.74
C LYS A 14 -16.65 29.57 68.94
N GLN A 15 -15.65 29.02 69.63
CA GLN A 15 -14.49 28.35 69.02
C GLN A 15 -14.88 27.05 68.28
N GLN A 16 -15.81 26.26 68.84
CA GLN A 16 -16.33 25.05 68.16
C GLN A 16 -17.09 25.40 66.87
N ARG A 17 -17.88 26.49 66.85
CA ARG A 17 -18.55 26.97 65.63
C ARG A 17 -17.55 27.42 64.57
N GLU A 18 -16.48 28.09 64.98
CA GLU A 18 -15.44 28.57 64.08
C GLU A 18 -14.64 27.41 63.47
N ALA A 19 -14.26 26.40 64.27
CA ALA A 19 -13.61 25.18 63.79
C ALA A 19 -14.48 24.40 62.78
N ARG A 20 -15.78 24.23 63.05
CA ARG A 20 -16.72 23.62 62.09
C ARG A 20 -16.85 24.43 60.80
N ARG A 21 -16.86 25.76 60.91
CA ARG A 21 -16.92 26.65 59.75
C ARG A 21 -15.65 26.54 58.90
N GLN A 22 -14.47 26.49 59.52
CA GLN A 22 -13.20 26.29 58.83
C GLN A 22 -13.12 24.91 58.16
N GLN A 23 -13.55 23.83 58.83
CA GLN A 23 -13.62 22.49 58.24
C GLN A 23 -14.56 22.45 57.03
N LYS A 24 -15.74 23.08 57.13
CA LYS A 24 -16.71 23.14 56.03
C LYS A 24 -16.16 23.94 54.84
N VAL A 25 -15.49 25.06 55.10
CA VAL A 25 -14.80 25.84 54.06
C VAL A 25 -13.67 25.03 53.42
N ALA A 26 -12.88 24.28 54.19
CA ALA A 26 -11.82 23.43 53.67
C ALA A 26 -12.36 22.27 52.81
N GLN A 27 -13.45 21.62 53.22
CA GLN A 27 -14.14 20.60 52.42
C GLN A 27 -14.69 21.15 51.11
N LEU A 28 -15.36 22.31 51.15
CA LEU A 28 -15.88 22.97 49.95
C LEU A 28 -14.75 23.37 48.99
N LYS A 29 -13.65 23.94 49.51
CA LYS A 29 -12.45 24.25 48.70
C LYS A 29 -11.86 22.99 48.05
N LYS A 30 -11.82 21.86 48.77
CA LYS A 30 -11.32 20.57 48.24
C LYS A 30 -12.25 20.00 47.16
N GLN A 31 -13.57 20.11 47.33
CA GLN A 31 -14.55 19.74 46.31
C GLN A 31 -14.43 20.61 45.06
N GLN A 32 -14.39 21.94 45.22
CA GLN A 32 -14.20 22.89 44.11
C GLN A 32 -12.87 22.64 43.37
N ALA A 33 -11.78 22.34 44.08
CA ALA A 33 -10.50 21.98 43.47
C ALA A 33 -10.59 20.68 42.66
N LYS A 34 -11.30 19.66 43.17
CA LYS A 34 -11.55 18.40 42.45
C LYS A 34 -12.40 18.61 41.20
N GLU A 35 -13.49 19.37 41.31
CA GLU A 35 -14.37 19.69 40.18
C GLU A 35 -13.63 20.51 39.11
N ARG A 36 -12.87 21.54 39.51
CA ARG A 36 -12.03 22.31 38.58
C ARG A 36 -11.01 21.42 37.89
N ARG A 37 -10.32 20.55 38.64
CA ARG A 37 -9.35 19.60 38.06
C ARG A 37 -10.02 18.64 37.07
N ASN A 38 -11.16 18.06 37.43
CA ASN A 38 -11.91 17.16 36.55
C ASN A 38 -12.41 17.87 35.28
N ARG A 39 -12.88 19.12 35.41
CA ARG A 39 -13.29 19.94 34.26
C ARG A 39 -12.12 20.27 33.34
N VAL A 40 -10.96 20.62 33.90
CA VAL A 40 -9.74 20.89 33.11
C VAL A 40 -9.28 19.62 32.40
N ILE A 41 -9.26 18.48 33.09
CA ILE A 41 -8.91 17.19 32.47
C ILE A 41 -9.87 16.87 31.31
N ALA A 42 -11.18 16.98 31.52
CA ALA A 42 -12.18 16.69 30.50
C ALA A 42 -12.06 17.60 29.27
N ILE A 43 -11.77 18.89 29.47
CA ILE A 43 -11.52 19.83 28.37
C ILE A 43 -10.24 19.43 27.64
N ALA A 44 -9.15 19.16 28.37
CA ALA A 44 -7.87 18.81 27.77
C ALA A 44 -7.95 17.51 26.96
N THR A 45 -8.54 16.44 27.51
CA THR A 45 -8.73 15.18 26.77
C THR A 45 -9.69 15.34 25.61
N GLY A 46 -10.79 16.10 25.78
CA GLY A 46 -11.71 16.40 24.69
C GLY A 46 -11.04 17.15 23.53
N SER A 47 -10.20 18.15 23.84
CA SER A 47 -9.43 18.90 22.84
C SER A 47 -8.41 18.01 22.12
N VAL A 48 -7.67 17.17 22.84
CA VAL A 48 -6.71 16.24 22.22
C VAL A 48 -7.42 15.26 21.29
N ALA A 49 -8.53 14.67 21.74
CA ALA A 49 -9.32 13.75 20.91
C ALA A 49 -9.87 14.45 19.65
N ALA A 50 -10.38 15.67 19.78
CA ALA A 50 -10.87 16.44 18.64
C ALA A 50 -9.77 16.76 17.62
N VAL A 51 -8.58 17.17 18.09
CA VAL A 51 -7.43 17.43 17.22
C VAL A 51 -6.98 16.15 16.50
N ALA A 52 -6.93 15.01 17.20
CA ALA A 52 -6.58 13.73 16.59
C ALA A 52 -7.55 13.32 15.49
N VAL A 53 -8.87 13.47 15.73
CA VAL A 53 -9.89 13.19 14.70
C VAL A 53 -9.73 14.11 13.49
N VAL A 54 -9.51 15.41 13.71
CA VAL A 54 -9.29 16.37 12.62
C VAL A 54 -8.04 16.00 11.82
N ALA A 55 -6.95 15.62 12.47
CA ALA A 55 -5.73 15.18 11.80
C ALA A 55 -5.96 13.93 10.92
N VAL A 56 -6.71 12.94 11.42
CA VAL A 56 -7.07 11.74 10.64
C VAL A 56 -7.93 12.10 9.43
N VAL A 57 -8.94 12.96 9.60
CA VAL A 57 -9.80 13.40 8.49
C VAL A 57 -8.99 14.16 7.45
N ILE A 58 -8.11 15.07 7.86
CA ILE A 58 -7.21 15.78 6.95
C ILE A 58 -6.31 14.78 6.21
N GLY A 59 -5.74 13.81 6.91
CA GLY A 59 -4.92 12.76 6.30
C GLY A 59 -5.67 11.97 5.22
N ILE A 60 -6.91 11.55 5.50
CA ILE A 60 -7.76 10.85 4.52
C ILE A 60 -8.08 11.74 3.31
N VAL A 61 -8.45 13.01 3.54
CA VAL A 61 -8.80 13.94 2.46
C VAL A 61 -7.58 14.22 1.58
N VAL A 62 -6.43 14.50 2.17
CA VAL A 62 -5.18 14.75 1.43
C VAL A 62 -4.75 13.51 0.68
N SER A 63 -4.78 12.33 1.30
CA SER A 63 -4.44 11.07 0.64
C SER A 63 -5.32 10.80 -0.58
N ASN A 64 -6.64 10.96 -0.47
CA ASN A 64 -7.54 10.77 -1.61
C ASN A 64 -7.36 11.85 -2.69
N ALA A 65 -7.12 13.11 -2.30
CA ALA A 65 -6.90 14.20 -3.25
C ALA A 65 -5.58 14.10 -4.02
N THR A 66 -4.62 13.32 -3.52
CA THR A 66 -3.29 13.14 -4.13
C THR A 66 -3.12 11.80 -4.86
N ARG A 67 -4.13 10.93 -4.87
CA ARG A 67 -4.07 9.69 -5.66
C ARG A 67 -4.13 10.00 -7.15
N VAL A 68 -3.25 9.37 -7.91
CA VAL A 68 -3.33 9.34 -9.36
C VAL A 68 -4.54 8.50 -9.76
N ASN A 69 -5.39 9.03 -10.63
CA ASN A 69 -6.56 8.32 -11.14
C ASN A 69 -6.28 7.91 -12.59
N TYR A 70 -6.25 6.61 -12.84
CA TYR A 70 -6.03 6.05 -14.17
C TYR A 70 -7.36 5.77 -14.86
N ASP A 71 -7.44 6.11 -16.15
CA ASP A 71 -8.63 5.86 -16.97
C ASP A 71 -8.49 4.55 -17.75
N ALA A 72 -9.14 3.49 -17.25
CA ALA A 72 -9.19 2.20 -17.94
C ALA A 72 -9.95 2.27 -19.28
N SER A 73 -10.73 3.32 -19.52
CA SER A 73 -11.56 3.48 -20.73
C SER A 73 -10.87 4.18 -21.89
N LEU A 74 -9.60 4.57 -21.75
CA LEU A 74 -8.79 5.13 -22.84
C LEU A 74 -8.80 4.21 -24.06
N ALA A 75 -9.06 4.81 -25.24
CA ALA A 75 -9.10 4.09 -26.49
C ALA A 75 -7.71 3.61 -26.91
N ALA A 76 -7.65 2.61 -27.79
CA ALA A 76 -6.40 2.00 -28.23
C ALA A 76 -5.48 2.99 -28.97
N ASP A 77 -6.04 3.92 -29.75
CA ASP A 77 -5.29 4.97 -30.45
C ASP A 77 -4.74 6.05 -29.50
N GLU A 78 -5.50 6.38 -28.45
CA GLU A 78 -5.02 7.28 -27.38
C GLU A 78 -3.85 6.66 -26.61
N ARG A 79 -3.94 5.37 -26.26
CA ARG A 79 -2.84 4.62 -25.62
C ARG A 79 -1.62 4.53 -26.54
N ALA A 80 -1.83 4.26 -27.83
CA ALA A 80 -0.75 4.18 -28.81
C ALA A 80 -0.03 5.52 -29.04
N ALA A 81 -0.68 6.65 -28.74
CA ALA A 81 -0.05 7.97 -28.83
C ALA A 81 0.90 8.27 -27.66
N ILE A 82 0.81 7.52 -26.54
CA ILE A 82 1.70 7.68 -25.39
C ILE A 82 3.08 7.09 -25.76
N THR A 83 4.08 7.96 -25.81
CA THR A 83 5.47 7.59 -26.08
C THR A 83 6.25 7.65 -24.78
N ILE A 84 6.89 6.54 -24.40
CA ILE A 84 7.60 6.40 -23.13
C ILE A 84 9.09 6.29 -23.45
N ALA A 85 9.91 7.15 -22.83
CA ALA A 85 11.34 7.14 -23.09
C ALA A 85 12.02 5.89 -22.49
N GLY A 86 12.74 5.14 -23.32
CA GLY A 86 13.42 3.91 -22.89
C GLY A 86 12.48 2.70 -22.73
N GLU A 87 11.25 2.79 -23.23
CA GLU A 87 10.36 1.63 -23.38
C GLU A 87 10.91 0.67 -24.44
N GLU A 88 10.97 -0.60 -24.10
CA GLU A 88 11.21 -1.69 -25.04
C GLU A 88 9.90 -2.41 -25.34
N THR A 89 9.76 -2.90 -26.57
CA THR A 89 8.56 -3.62 -27.02
C THR A 89 8.95 -4.88 -27.76
N TYR A 90 8.19 -5.95 -27.52
CA TYR A 90 8.47 -7.27 -28.05
C TYR A 90 7.30 -7.73 -28.92
N ALA A 91 7.62 -8.07 -30.17
CA ALA A 91 6.67 -8.59 -31.13
C ALA A 91 6.78 -10.10 -31.26
N ASN A 92 5.73 -10.74 -31.78
CA ASN A 92 5.68 -12.19 -32.07
C ASN A 92 5.92 -13.05 -30.82
N LEU A 93 5.45 -12.58 -29.66
CA LEU A 93 5.41 -13.39 -28.45
C LEU A 93 4.48 -14.58 -28.66
N THR A 94 4.95 -15.76 -28.29
CA THR A 94 4.08 -16.90 -28.08
C THR A 94 3.31 -16.73 -26.78
N ASN A 95 2.27 -17.52 -26.61
CA ASN A 95 1.41 -17.48 -25.44
C ASN A 95 0.94 -18.91 -25.12
N MET A 96 1.91 -19.78 -24.85
CA MET A 96 1.63 -21.16 -24.50
C MET A 96 1.79 -21.38 -23.00
N HIS A 97 0.88 -22.16 -22.43
CA HIS A 97 1.05 -22.71 -21.09
C HIS A 97 2.09 -23.84 -21.10
N ILE A 98 3.14 -23.70 -20.30
CA ILE A 98 4.31 -24.59 -20.33
C ILE A 98 4.20 -25.82 -19.42
N ASP A 99 3.23 -25.84 -18.51
CA ASP A 99 3.02 -26.89 -17.52
C ASP A 99 2.12 -28.05 -17.99
N GLY A 100 1.80 -28.09 -19.30
CA GLY A 100 1.02 -29.16 -19.89
C GLY A 100 1.35 -29.45 -21.36
N GLY A 101 1.07 -30.68 -21.80
CA GLY A 101 1.16 -31.05 -23.22
C GLY A 101 2.54 -30.85 -23.84
N GLU A 102 2.58 -30.12 -24.96
CA GLU A 102 3.82 -29.79 -25.69
C GLU A 102 4.76 -28.89 -24.87
N GLY A 103 4.22 -28.09 -23.95
CA GLY A 103 4.99 -27.24 -23.04
C GLY A 103 6.00 -28.01 -22.21
N LEU A 104 5.65 -29.21 -21.72
CA LEU A 104 6.56 -30.05 -20.92
C LEU A 104 7.71 -30.65 -21.74
N THR A 105 7.63 -30.63 -23.08
CA THR A 105 8.71 -31.11 -23.96
C THR A 105 9.76 -30.01 -24.17
N GLU A 106 9.33 -28.76 -24.30
CA GLU A 106 10.20 -27.60 -24.49
C GLU A 106 10.73 -27.07 -23.14
N TYR A 107 9.90 -27.12 -22.10
CA TYR A 107 10.14 -26.59 -20.76
C TYR A 107 9.99 -27.68 -19.68
N PRO A 108 10.92 -28.64 -19.62
CA PRO A 108 10.79 -29.81 -18.75
C PRO A 108 10.79 -29.49 -17.25
N ASP A 109 11.29 -28.32 -16.85
CA ASP A 109 11.28 -27.83 -15.46
C ASP A 109 10.25 -26.72 -15.22
N GLY A 110 9.48 -26.33 -16.25
CA GLY A 110 8.49 -25.27 -16.16
C GLY A 110 9.09 -23.86 -15.98
N THR A 111 10.31 -23.63 -16.45
CA THR A 111 10.97 -22.33 -16.42
C THR A 111 11.22 -21.78 -17.82
N VAL A 112 11.20 -20.46 -17.98
CA VAL A 112 11.42 -19.78 -19.26
C VAL A 112 12.56 -18.76 -19.11
N ASP A 113 13.61 -18.92 -19.92
CA ASP A 113 14.65 -17.90 -20.04
C ASP A 113 14.20 -16.80 -21.02
N TYR A 114 13.49 -15.80 -20.50
CA TYR A 114 12.97 -14.67 -21.30
C TYR A 114 14.09 -13.83 -21.92
N ALA A 115 15.24 -13.73 -21.25
CA ALA A 115 16.40 -13.01 -21.74
C ALA A 115 17.03 -13.75 -22.94
N GLU A 116 17.19 -15.07 -22.85
CA GLU A 116 17.69 -15.88 -23.98
C GLU A 116 16.70 -15.92 -25.15
N LYS A 117 15.41 -16.12 -24.87
CA LYS A 117 14.39 -16.37 -25.92
C LYS A 117 13.94 -15.09 -26.63
N TRP A 118 13.82 -13.96 -25.91
CA TRP A 118 13.32 -12.69 -26.47
C TRP A 118 14.21 -11.47 -26.22
N GLY A 119 15.33 -11.61 -25.51
CA GLY A 119 16.19 -10.48 -25.17
C GLY A 119 15.59 -9.55 -24.11
N MET A 120 14.62 -10.03 -23.35
CA MET A 120 13.94 -9.25 -22.31
C MET A 120 14.85 -9.04 -21.10
N GLU A 121 15.00 -7.80 -20.64
CA GLU A 121 15.68 -7.52 -19.37
C GLU A 121 14.81 -7.89 -18.17
N VAL A 122 13.51 -7.55 -18.25
CA VAL A 122 12.48 -8.05 -17.34
C VAL A 122 11.36 -8.75 -18.10
N PRO A 123 10.78 -9.84 -17.57
CA PRO A 123 9.76 -10.62 -18.27
C PRO A 123 8.53 -9.79 -18.63
N ALA A 124 8.28 -9.61 -19.92
CA ALA A 124 7.21 -8.78 -20.44
C ALA A 124 6.16 -9.57 -21.24
N GLY A 125 6.19 -10.90 -21.24
CA GLY A 125 5.27 -11.73 -22.04
C GLY A 125 5.97 -12.95 -22.61
N GLY A 126 5.24 -13.80 -23.32
CA GLY A 126 5.76 -15.06 -23.86
C GLY A 126 5.09 -16.28 -23.23
N ASP A 127 5.70 -17.44 -23.44
CA ASP A 127 5.28 -18.69 -22.81
C ASP A 127 5.40 -18.60 -21.28
N HIS A 128 4.46 -19.22 -20.58
CA HIS A 128 4.30 -19.02 -19.14
C HIS A 128 3.46 -20.14 -18.48
N LEU A 129 3.22 -20.09 -17.16
CA LEU A 129 2.50 -21.15 -16.44
C LEU A 129 0.98 -20.95 -16.49
N SER A 130 0.19 -22.03 -16.56
CA SER A 130 -1.28 -21.95 -16.65
C SER A 130 -1.99 -21.29 -15.46
N ALA A 131 -1.33 -21.18 -14.31
CA ALA A 131 -1.87 -20.45 -13.16
C ALA A 131 -1.31 -19.02 -13.14
N TRP A 132 -2.18 -18.00 -13.15
CA TRP A 132 -1.74 -16.63 -12.96
C TRP A 132 -1.42 -16.33 -11.49
N LEU A 133 -0.45 -15.43 -11.28
CA LEU A 133 -0.21 -14.81 -9.99
C LEU A 133 -1.37 -13.86 -9.64
N ASN A 134 -1.88 -13.95 -8.42
CA ASN A 134 -2.83 -12.97 -7.92
C ASN A 134 -2.18 -11.58 -7.89
N CYS A 135 -2.83 -10.56 -8.44
CA CYS A 135 -2.37 -9.17 -8.32
C CYS A 135 -2.37 -8.73 -6.85
N GLY A 136 -1.35 -7.98 -6.46
CA GLY A 136 -1.10 -7.54 -5.10
C GLY A 136 0.33 -7.05 -4.89
N VAL A 137 0.65 -6.72 -3.64
CA VAL A 137 2.02 -6.34 -3.24
C VAL A 137 2.65 -7.52 -2.53
N TYR A 138 3.90 -7.82 -2.87
CA TYR A 138 4.67 -8.94 -2.36
C TYR A 138 6.01 -8.46 -1.79
N SER A 139 6.38 -8.96 -0.61
CA SER A 139 7.67 -8.71 0.04
C SER A 139 8.75 -9.72 -0.36
N GLU A 140 8.39 -10.75 -1.13
CA GLU A 140 9.29 -11.79 -1.61
C GLU A 140 9.27 -11.84 -3.14
N PRO A 141 10.37 -12.25 -3.79
CA PRO A 141 10.39 -12.47 -5.24
C PRO A 141 9.31 -13.47 -5.67
N GLN A 142 8.76 -13.26 -6.86
CA GLN A 142 7.70 -14.07 -7.44
C GLN A 142 8.20 -14.88 -8.63
N THR A 143 7.55 -16.01 -8.91
CA THR A 143 7.81 -16.80 -10.12
C THR A 143 7.45 -15.99 -11.37
N PRO A 144 8.41 -15.68 -12.26
CA PRO A 144 8.17 -14.88 -13.46
C PRO A 144 7.02 -15.37 -14.32
N GLU A 145 6.93 -16.68 -14.55
CA GLU A 145 5.93 -17.28 -15.43
C GLU A 145 4.51 -17.11 -14.88
N ASN A 146 4.31 -17.08 -13.55
CA ASN A 146 3.00 -16.78 -12.99
C ASN A 146 2.65 -15.29 -13.12
N ALA A 147 3.64 -14.40 -12.99
CA ALA A 147 3.46 -12.96 -13.18
C ALA A 147 3.18 -12.62 -14.65
N VAL A 148 3.87 -13.26 -15.60
CA VAL A 148 3.67 -13.09 -17.04
C VAL A 148 2.24 -13.45 -17.47
N HIS A 149 1.67 -14.53 -16.93
CA HIS A 149 0.24 -14.84 -17.15
C HIS A 149 -0.65 -13.68 -16.68
N ALA A 150 -0.37 -13.08 -15.51
CA ALA A 150 -1.16 -11.93 -15.06
C ALA A 150 -1.05 -10.72 -16.02
N LEU A 151 0.09 -10.54 -16.69
CA LEU A 151 0.26 -9.52 -17.74
C LEU A 151 -0.64 -9.81 -18.95
N GLU A 152 -0.83 -11.08 -19.31
CA GLU A 152 -1.76 -11.53 -20.35
C GLU A 152 -3.19 -11.04 -20.07
N HIS A 153 -3.55 -10.95 -18.79
CA HIS A 153 -4.85 -10.47 -18.33
C HIS A 153 -4.92 -8.94 -18.21
N GLY A 154 -3.89 -8.21 -18.65
CA GLY A 154 -3.81 -6.75 -18.59
C GLY A 154 -3.36 -6.20 -17.24
N ALA A 155 -2.63 -6.99 -16.45
CA ALA A 155 -1.92 -6.45 -15.28
C ALA A 155 -0.66 -5.69 -15.70
N VAL A 156 -0.17 -4.83 -14.79
CA VAL A 156 1.17 -4.26 -14.84
C VAL A 156 1.96 -4.83 -13.67
N TRP A 157 3.15 -5.35 -13.94
CA TRP A 157 4.08 -5.83 -12.92
C TRP A 157 5.18 -4.79 -12.71
N ILE A 158 5.22 -4.22 -11.51
CA ILE A 158 6.22 -3.25 -11.08
C ILE A 158 7.24 -4.00 -10.23
N MET A 159 8.48 -3.99 -10.67
CA MET A 159 9.59 -4.63 -9.98
C MET A 159 10.48 -3.56 -9.36
N TYR A 160 11.10 -3.89 -8.23
CA TYR A 160 12.06 -3.01 -7.57
C TYR A 160 13.28 -3.79 -7.11
N ASN A 161 14.44 -3.12 -7.14
CA ASN A 161 15.65 -3.64 -6.52
C ASN A 161 15.56 -3.42 -5.00
N PRO A 162 15.52 -4.48 -4.17
CA PRO A 162 15.36 -4.35 -2.71
C PRO A 162 16.58 -3.72 -2.01
N ASP A 163 17.74 -3.62 -2.66
CA ASP A 163 18.92 -2.92 -2.14
C ASP A 163 18.86 -1.40 -2.39
N GLU A 164 18.00 -0.94 -3.31
CA GLU A 164 17.86 0.46 -3.68
C GLU A 164 16.53 1.09 -3.24
N VAL A 165 15.45 0.31 -3.17
CA VAL A 165 14.09 0.79 -2.85
C VAL A 165 13.58 0.11 -1.59
N ASP A 166 13.27 0.91 -0.56
CA ASP A 166 12.79 0.39 0.72
C ASP A 166 11.28 0.06 0.72
N ALA A 167 10.85 -0.74 1.69
CA ALA A 167 9.47 -1.18 1.82
C ALA A 167 8.47 -0.04 2.08
N ALA A 168 8.89 1.06 2.72
CA ALA A 168 8.01 2.19 3.00
C ALA A 168 7.72 2.98 1.71
N THR A 169 8.71 3.10 0.82
CA THR A 169 8.55 3.63 -0.53
C THR A 169 7.60 2.76 -1.36
N VAL A 170 7.71 1.43 -1.27
CA VAL A 170 6.79 0.50 -1.96
C VAL A 170 5.36 0.63 -1.45
N GLU A 171 5.16 0.72 -0.12
CA GLU A 171 3.84 0.93 0.48
C GLU A 171 3.21 2.25 0.00
N ASP A 172 4.03 3.29 -0.11
CA ASP A 172 3.62 4.59 -0.55
C ASP A 172 3.23 4.63 -2.04
N LEU A 173 4.03 3.99 -2.90
CA LEU A 173 3.76 3.77 -4.31
C LEU A 173 2.40 3.08 -4.49
N TYR A 174 2.19 1.96 -3.81
CA TYR A 174 0.92 1.22 -3.83
C TYR A 174 -0.25 2.06 -3.33
N GLY A 175 -0.01 2.85 -2.28
CA GLY A 175 -1.03 3.64 -1.61
C GLY A 175 -1.48 4.89 -2.38
N ARG A 176 -0.69 5.38 -3.35
CA ARG A 176 -0.94 6.69 -3.98
C ARG A 176 -0.76 6.77 -5.49
N GLN A 177 0.16 6.01 -6.05
CA GLN A 177 0.68 6.25 -7.40
C GLN A 177 0.19 5.23 -8.42
N VAL A 178 -0.40 4.11 -7.98
CA VAL A 178 -0.83 3.01 -8.85
C VAL A 178 -2.31 2.66 -8.67
N PRO A 179 -2.95 2.03 -9.67
CA PRO A 179 -4.30 1.50 -9.53
C PRO A 179 -4.42 0.46 -8.41
N SER A 180 -5.59 0.38 -7.77
CA SER A 180 -5.87 -0.58 -6.69
C SER A 180 -6.13 -2.02 -7.15
N SER A 181 -6.06 -2.29 -8.45
CA SER A 181 -6.27 -3.62 -9.03
C SER A 181 -5.40 -3.77 -10.26
N LYS A 182 -5.16 -5.01 -10.69
CA LYS A 182 -4.37 -5.30 -11.91
C LYS A 182 -2.94 -4.74 -11.83
N ILE A 183 -2.41 -4.67 -10.62
CA ILE A 183 -1.03 -4.29 -10.32
C ILE A 183 -0.40 -5.42 -9.52
N ILE A 184 0.83 -5.79 -9.88
CA ILE A 184 1.72 -6.62 -9.08
C ILE A 184 2.90 -5.73 -8.69
N ILE A 185 3.28 -5.73 -7.41
CA ILE A 185 4.55 -5.13 -6.98
C ILE A 185 5.37 -6.20 -6.25
N SER A 186 6.61 -6.45 -6.65
CA SER A 186 7.48 -7.43 -5.99
C SER A 186 8.97 -7.10 -6.16
N PRO A 187 9.85 -7.53 -5.24
CA PRO A 187 11.29 -7.35 -5.40
C PRO A 187 11.87 -8.28 -6.48
N VAL A 188 12.94 -7.83 -7.12
CA VAL A 188 13.83 -8.64 -7.97
C VAL A 188 15.27 -8.32 -7.55
N GLU A 189 15.97 -9.31 -6.98
CA GLU A 189 17.27 -9.10 -6.32
C GLU A 189 18.37 -8.62 -7.28
N ASP A 190 18.41 -9.16 -8.50
CA ASP A 190 19.44 -8.82 -9.50
C ASP A 190 18.96 -7.78 -10.54
N LEU A 191 17.96 -6.96 -10.20
CA LEU A 191 17.47 -5.92 -11.10
C LEU A 191 18.52 -4.81 -11.25
N GLN A 192 18.94 -4.53 -12.48
CA GLN A 192 20.02 -3.56 -12.76
C GLN A 192 19.60 -2.10 -12.59
N ALA A 193 18.29 -1.83 -12.60
CA ALA A 193 17.70 -0.52 -12.34
C ALA A 193 17.04 -0.49 -10.96
N PRO A 194 16.87 0.70 -10.34
CA PRO A 194 16.14 0.82 -9.08
C PRO A 194 14.72 0.23 -9.18
N MET A 195 14.06 0.43 -10.32
CA MET A 195 12.74 -0.10 -10.60
C MET A 195 12.57 -0.46 -12.08
N ALA A 196 11.59 -1.30 -12.37
CA ALA A 196 11.13 -1.59 -13.72
C ALA A 196 9.60 -1.79 -13.73
N ALA A 197 8.97 -1.60 -14.88
CA ALA A 197 7.57 -1.94 -15.07
C ALA A 197 7.39 -2.76 -16.35
N SER A 198 6.63 -3.84 -16.26
CA SER A 198 6.30 -4.73 -17.38
C SER A 198 4.80 -4.83 -17.57
N ALA A 199 4.40 -4.91 -18.83
CA ALA A 199 3.07 -5.26 -19.30
C ALA A 199 3.21 -6.21 -20.49
N TRP A 200 2.12 -6.83 -20.94
CA TRP A 200 2.22 -7.77 -22.05
C TRP A 200 2.78 -7.10 -23.32
N GLY A 201 3.95 -7.56 -23.77
CA GLY A 201 4.69 -7.07 -24.93
C GLY A 201 5.55 -5.83 -24.71
N ALA A 202 5.69 -5.33 -23.48
CA ALA A 202 6.47 -4.12 -23.22
C ALA A 202 7.05 -4.04 -21.80
N ASP A 203 8.19 -3.39 -21.67
CA ASP A 203 8.79 -3.02 -20.40
C ASP A 203 9.50 -1.68 -20.45
N VAL A 204 9.78 -1.14 -19.26
CA VAL A 204 10.59 0.07 -19.09
C VAL A 204 11.39 -0.02 -17.79
N LEU A 205 12.68 0.30 -17.89
CA LEU A 205 13.53 0.51 -16.72
C LEU A 205 13.39 1.94 -16.21
N LEU A 206 13.32 2.09 -14.89
CA LEU A 206 12.96 3.31 -14.20
C LEU A 206 14.05 3.71 -13.20
N ASP A 207 14.25 5.01 -13.03
CA ASP A 207 15.25 5.54 -12.10
C ASP A 207 14.77 5.52 -10.63
N GLY A 208 13.54 5.06 -10.40
CA GLY A 208 12.93 4.93 -9.08
C GLY A 208 11.42 5.17 -9.07
N PRO A 209 10.82 5.30 -7.88
CA PRO A 209 9.35 5.38 -7.70
C PRO A 209 8.74 6.69 -8.21
N GLU A 210 9.51 7.77 -8.25
CA GLU A 210 9.06 9.09 -8.71
C GLU A 210 9.37 9.35 -10.19
N ASP A 211 9.80 8.31 -10.93
CA ASP A 211 10.06 8.43 -12.36
C ASP A 211 8.73 8.64 -13.10
N PRO A 212 8.57 9.76 -13.83
CA PRO A 212 7.30 10.09 -14.49
C PRO A 212 6.87 9.03 -15.52
N ARG A 213 7.82 8.24 -16.04
CA ARG A 213 7.53 7.17 -17.00
C ARG A 213 6.67 6.06 -16.40
N LEU A 214 6.67 5.89 -15.07
CA LEU A 214 5.81 4.89 -14.42
C LEU A 214 4.32 5.22 -14.61
N GLU A 215 3.94 6.48 -14.42
CA GLU A 215 2.55 6.92 -14.64
C GLU A 215 2.17 6.81 -16.12
N GLU A 216 3.07 7.18 -17.04
CA GLU A 216 2.87 7.03 -18.48
C GLU A 216 2.67 5.56 -18.86
N PHE A 217 3.50 4.66 -18.30
CA PHE A 217 3.46 3.22 -18.56
C PHE A 217 2.16 2.58 -18.07
N ILE A 218 1.77 2.88 -16.83
CA ILE A 218 0.51 2.40 -16.28
C ILE A 218 -0.66 2.95 -17.10
N THR A 219 -0.67 4.24 -17.44
CA THR A 219 -1.74 4.83 -18.27
C THR A 219 -1.87 4.13 -19.62
N LYS A 220 -0.74 3.79 -20.25
CA LYS A 220 -0.70 3.12 -21.55
C LYS A 220 -1.18 1.66 -21.45
N TYR A 221 -0.68 0.88 -20.50
CA TYR A 221 -0.83 -0.58 -20.51
C TYR A 221 -1.83 -1.16 -19.52
N TRP A 222 -2.14 -0.49 -18.41
CA TRP A 222 -3.04 -1.02 -17.40
C TRP A 222 -4.44 -1.26 -17.97
N GLN A 223 -4.92 -2.50 -17.81
CA GLN A 223 -6.18 -2.98 -18.38
C GLN A 223 -6.31 -2.73 -19.90
N SER A 224 -5.19 -2.70 -20.62
CA SER A 224 -5.20 -2.52 -22.07
C SER A 224 -5.97 -3.64 -22.76
N GLY A 225 -6.78 -3.27 -23.76
CA GLY A 225 -7.48 -4.23 -24.62
C GLY A 225 -6.58 -4.92 -25.66
N LEU A 226 -5.28 -4.62 -25.67
CA LEU A 226 -4.31 -5.15 -26.64
C LEU A 226 -3.58 -6.41 -26.14
N VAL A 227 -3.90 -6.86 -24.93
CA VAL A 227 -3.36 -8.10 -24.36
C VAL A 227 -4.13 -9.32 -24.90
N PRO A 228 -3.60 -10.55 -24.80
CA PRO A 228 -4.27 -11.73 -25.33
C PRO A 228 -5.62 -12.05 -24.66
N GLU A 229 -5.74 -11.85 -23.34
CA GLU A 229 -6.96 -12.13 -22.57
C GLU A 229 -7.47 -10.88 -21.81
N PRO A 230 -7.95 -9.86 -22.54
CA PRO A 230 -8.32 -8.59 -21.93
C PRO A 230 -9.52 -8.76 -20.99
N GLY A 231 -9.37 -8.26 -19.76
CA GLY A 231 -10.44 -8.27 -18.75
C GLY A 231 -10.60 -9.58 -17.98
N ALA A 232 -9.75 -10.59 -18.21
CA ALA A 232 -9.69 -11.79 -17.37
C ALA A 232 -9.40 -11.44 -15.89
N SER A 233 -9.60 -12.36 -14.95
CA SER A 233 -9.34 -12.08 -13.52
C SER A 233 -7.84 -11.90 -13.26
N CYS A 234 -7.45 -11.07 -12.29
CA CYS A 234 -6.09 -11.13 -11.72
C CYS A 234 -6.12 -11.58 -10.26
N SER A 235 -7.07 -12.45 -9.92
CA SER A 235 -7.19 -13.03 -8.60
C SER A 235 -7.88 -14.39 -8.68
N GLY A 236 -7.63 -15.24 -7.69
CA GLY A 236 -8.27 -16.56 -7.56
C GLY A 236 -7.49 -17.75 -8.13
N ALA A 237 -6.23 -17.57 -8.57
CA ALA A 237 -5.36 -18.66 -9.01
C ALA A 237 -4.25 -18.92 -7.97
N LEU A 238 -3.06 -18.36 -8.17
CA LEU A 238 -1.93 -18.56 -7.26
C LEU A 238 -1.74 -17.36 -6.33
N GLU A 239 -1.75 -17.61 -5.02
CA GLU A 239 -1.22 -16.65 -4.05
C GLU A 239 0.27 -16.94 -3.82
N GLY A 240 1.11 -16.05 -4.36
CA GLY A 240 2.55 -16.16 -4.21
C GLY A 240 3.04 -15.84 -2.79
N PRO A 241 4.30 -16.18 -2.47
CA PRO A 241 4.86 -15.96 -1.13
C PRO A 241 4.98 -14.48 -0.80
N GLY A 242 4.92 -14.12 0.49
CA GLY A 242 5.16 -12.75 0.94
C GLY A 242 4.07 -11.74 0.58
N ARG A 243 2.83 -12.15 0.29
CA ARG A 243 1.74 -11.19 -0.01
C ARG A 243 1.44 -10.28 1.19
N VAL A 244 1.44 -8.97 0.98
CA VAL A 244 1.15 -7.95 2.00
C VAL A 244 -0.09 -7.10 1.72
N ALA A 245 -0.54 -7.01 0.46
CA ALA A 245 -1.76 -6.30 0.07
C ALA A 245 -2.46 -6.91 -1.16
#